data_AF-A0A7V5RIK9-F1
#
_entry.id   AF-A0A7V5RIK9-F1
#
_cell.length_a   1.000
_cell.length_b   1.000
_cell.length_c   1.000
_cell.angle_alpha   90.00
_cell.angle_beta   90.00
_cell.angle_gamma   90.00
#
_symmetry.space_group_name_H-M   'P 1'
#
loop_
_entity.id
_entity.type
_entity.pdbx_description
1 polymer ?
#
loop_
_entity_poly.entity_id
_entity_poly.type
_entity_poly.pdbx_seq_one_letter_code
_entity_poly.pdbx_strand_id
1 'polypeptide(L)'
;MLTDTFKETQREYSESVRLTEEHLSRLLSKRRSAEENLNQILRSFENLRSSMVELKDVIADRNHRIQAITEEIEKLDRKRLELVDRLGAYQEEIKEAQKSVARMEKEYIISQQAIEYEQKSIEALQPRIDILMNEKNALAEHFSSVCLLSLQRYLHRLAYELEGFIKSDIERQRYADISGSFRDACKTDPQLAALWQARLDWFRMLKNSDSPAVKQAARREIVQIDNEFEKHFPGVLSLRKPEGDQSLAGELSVVFDETGRVLILLPFQPEVWQNIEQGETSLSEESAMRFLWHFVAALDVDVAATDFVITRGLISLVLNAGAVKQLADKIRMQLPGGSDITIDLIRMPEEIQEVLRDETT
;
A
#
# COMPACT_ATOMS: atom_id res chain seq x y z
N MET A 1 184.74 23.58 -21.74
CA MET A 1 183.71 24.34 -22.48
C MET A 1 182.75 23.48 -23.32
N LEU A 2 182.66 22.15 -23.15
CA LEU A 2 181.67 21.29 -23.85
C LEU A 2 180.79 20.45 -22.90
N THR A 3 181.03 20.51 -21.58
CA THR A 3 180.33 19.71 -20.56
C THR A 3 179.31 20.50 -19.73
N ASP A 4 179.33 21.83 -19.80
CA ASP A 4 178.34 22.68 -19.11
C ASP A 4 177.07 22.87 -19.96
N THR A 5 177.20 22.93 -21.29
CA THR A 5 176.06 23.07 -22.22
C THR A 5 175.17 21.83 -22.27
N PHE A 6 175.71 20.62 -22.09
CA PHE A 6 174.93 19.37 -22.10
C PHE A 6 174.09 19.19 -20.82
N LYS A 7 174.62 19.61 -19.67
CA LYS A 7 173.90 19.56 -18.38
C LYS A 7 172.77 20.58 -18.31
N GLU A 8 172.92 21.71 -18.99
CA GLU A 8 171.92 22.78 -19.04
C GLU A 8 170.75 22.38 -19.96
N THR A 9 171.03 21.83 -21.15
CA THR A 9 169.99 21.30 -22.05
C THR A 9 169.25 20.08 -21.47
N GLN A 10 169.94 19.24 -20.68
CA GLN A 10 169.31 18.09 -20.02
C GLN A 10 168.41 18.52 -18.85
N ARG A 11 168.77 19.61 -18.15
CA ARG A 11 167.91 20.23 -17.13
C ARG A 11 166.67 20.85 -17.75
N GLU A 12 166.80 21.66 -18.78
CA GLU A 12 165.67 22.31 -19.46
C GLU A 12 164.68 21.29 -20.05
N TYR A 13 165.17 20.20 -20.66
CA TYR A 13 164.29 19.14 -21.16
C TYR A 13 163.60 18.38 -20.02
N SER A 14 164.32 18.07 -18.93
CA SER A 14 163.73 17.40 -17.77
C SER A 14 162.68 18.28 -17.07
N GLU A 15 162.89 19.59 -17.06
CA GLU A 15 161.98 20.57 -16.46
C GLU A 15 160.76 20.81 -17.35
N SER A 16 160.94 20.84 -18.67
CA SER A 16 159.84 20.85 -19.65
C SER A 16 158.97 19.59 -19.57
N VAL A 17 159.58 18.40 -19.50
CA VAL A 17 158.85 17.14 -19.32
C VAL A 17 158.08 17.15 -18.01
N ARG A 18 158.70 17.58 -16.90
CA ARG A 18 158.02 17.69 -15.60
C ARG A 18 156.84 18.66 -15.64
N LEU A 19 157.00 19.82 -16.28
CA LEU A 19 155.92 20.81 -16.44
C LEU A 19 154.78 20.26 -17.30
N THR A 20 155.08 19.52 -18.36
CA THR A 20 154.05 18.87 -19.19
C THR A 20 153.35 17.73 -18.47
N GLU A 21 154.06 16.94 -17.65
CA GLU A 21 153.46 15.90 -16.81
C GLU A 21 152.58 16.50 -15.69
N GLU A 22 153.01 17.59 -15.06
CA GLU A 22 152.21 18.36 -14.11
C GLU A 22 150.96 18.96 -14.79
N HIS A 23 151.08 19.42 -16.03
CA HIS A 23 149.94 19.93 -16.80
C HIS A 23 148.98 18.81 -17.23
N LEU A 24 149.51 17.68 -17.68
CA LEU A 24 148.74 16.49 -18.06
C LEU A 24 147.98 15.93 -16.86
N SER A 25 148.63 15.82 -15.70
CA SER A 25 147.99 15.35 -14.46
C SER A 25 146.91 16.31 -13.96
N ARG A 26 147.09 17.64 -14.11
CA ARG A 26 146.01 18.63 -13.89
C ARG A 26 144.85 18.50 -14.88
N LEU A 27 145.13 18.24 -16.16
CA LEU A 27 144.07 18.07 -17.17
C LEU A 27 143.32 16.76 -16.96
N LEU A 28 144.01 15.68 -16.59
CA LEU A 28 143.41 14.40 -16.26
C LEU A 28 142.57 14.48 -14.97
N SER A 29 143.01 15.23 -13.95
CA SER A 29 142.19 15.46 -12.76
C SER A 29 140.96 16.32 -13.04
N LYS A 30 141.10 17.39 -13.84
CA LYS A 30 139.96 18.19 -14.32
C LYS A 30 138.98 17.36 -15.15
N ARG A 31 139.49 16.51 -16.04
CA ARG A 31 138.68 15.59 -16.83
C ARG A 31 137.92 14.61 -15.94
N ARG A 32 138.57 13.99 -14.95
CA ARG A 32 137.91 13.10 -13.98
C ARG A 32 136.83 13.83 -13.19
N SER A 33 137.10 15.04 -12.69
CA SER A 33 136.08 15.83 -11.98
C SER A 33 134.91 16.22 -12.88
N ALA A 34 135.18 16.49 -14.18
CA ALA A 34 134.12 16.80 -15.14
C ALA A 34 133.29 15.56 -15.50
N GLU A 35 133.93 14.38 -15.63
CA GLU A 35 133.25 13.10 -15.82
C GLU A 35 132.40 12.72 -14.59
N GLU A 36 132.90 12.94 -13.38
CA GLU A 36 132.15 12.75 -12.13
C GLU A 36 130.94 13.69 -12.05
N ASN A 37 131.13 14.99 -12.36
CA ASN A 37 130.04 15.96 -12.42
C ASN A 37 129.00 15.59 -13.49
N LEU A 38 129.44 15.17 -14.67
CA LEU A 38 128.54 14.73 -15.74
C LEU A 38 127.71 13.51 -15.31
N ASN A 39 128.34 12.52 -14.68
CA ASN A 39 127.65 11.35 -14.15
C ASN A 39 126.63 11.71 -13.05
N GLN A 40 126.95 12.69 -12.20
CA GLN A 40 126.04 13.19 -11.18
C GLN A 40 124.83 13.92 -11.82
N ILE A 41 125.04 14.72 -12.86
CA ILE A 41 123.98 15.40 -13.62
C ILE A 41 123.10 14.39 -14.37
N LEU A 42 123.69 13.35 -14.96
CA LEU A 42 122.91 12.30 -15.64
C LEU A 42 122.01 11.54 -14.67
N ARG A 43 122.53 11.18 -13.48
CA ARG A 43 121.73 10.55 -12.42
C ARG A 43 120.62 11.46 -11.92
N SER A 44 120.89 12.76 -11.72
CA SER A 44 119.85 13.70 -11.31
C SER A 44 118.80 13.91 -12.40
N PHE A 45 119.21 13.92 -13.67
CA PHE A 45 118.30 13.99 -14.81
C PHE A 45 117.42 12.74 -14.92
N GLU A 46 117.98 11.54 -14.72
CA GLU A 46 117.22 10.29 -14.69
C GLU A 46 116.21 10.27 -13.53
N ASN A 47 116.61 10.70 -12.33
CA ASN A 47 115.71 10.82 -11.18
C ASN A 47 114.58 11.84 -11.43
N LEU A 48 114.90 13.00 -12.02
CA LEU A 48 113.89 14.00 -12.39
C LEU A 48 112.95 13.45 -13.46
N ARG A 49 113.47 12.66 -14.42
CA ARG A 49 112.67 12.02 -15.45
C ARG A 49 111.73 10.96 -14.85
N SER A 50 112.20 10.14 -13.92
CA SER A 50 111.34 9.16 -13.23
C SER A 50 110.26 9.85 -12.40
N SER A 51 110.61 10.88 -11.62
CA SER A 51 109.63 11.68 -10.87
C SER A 51 108.63 12.40 -11.78
N MET A 52 109.06 12.86 -12.97
CA MET A 52 108.15 13.46 -13.95
C MET A 52 107.13 12.44 -14.49
N VAL A 53 107.55 11.19 -14.70
CA VAL A 53 106.64 10.11 -15.11
C VAL A 53 105.66 9.79 -13.99
N GLU A 54 106.14 9.61 -12.75
CA GLU A 54 105.29 9.38 -11.58
C GLU A 54 104.25 10.50 -11.38
N LEU A 55 104.66 11.77 -11.51
CA LEU A 55 103.75 12.91 -11.40
C LEU A 55 102.71 12.93 -12.54
N LYS A 56 103.08 12.54 -13.76
CA LYS A 56 102.13 12.40 -14.87
C LYS A 56 101.10 11.32 -14.58
N ASP A 57 101.52 10.20 -14.02
CA ASP A 57 100.62 9.10 -13.65
C ASP A 57 99.66 9.54 -12.52
N VAL A 58 100.15 10.27 -11.52
CA VAL A 58 99.31 10.84 -10.46
C VAL A 58 98.30 11.85 -11.03
N ILE A 59 98.71 12.72 -11.97
CA ILE A 59 97.81 13.65 -12.64
C ILE A 59 96.74 12.89 -13.42
N ALA A 60 97.11 11.81 -14.13
CA ALA A 60 96.15 10.97 -14.86
C ALA A 60 95.12 10.32 -13.92
N ASP A 61 95.55 9.73 -12.79
CA ASP A 61 94.65 9.14 -11.79
C ASP A 61 93.70 10.21 -11.20
N ARG A 62 94.22 11.39 -10.87
CA ARG A 62 93.40 12.50 -10.35
C ARG A 62 92.38 13.00 -11.38
N ASN A 63 92.76 13.09 -12.65
CA ASN A 63 91.84 13.47 -13.71
C ASN A 63 90.72 12.44 -13.89
N HIS A 64 91.02 11.14 -13.81
CA HIS A 64 90.00 10.09 -13.82
C HIS A 64 89.04 10.19 -12.62
N ARG A 65 89.56 10.48 -11.41
CA ARG A 65 88.70 10.69 -10.23
C ARG A 65 87.82 11.93 -10.37
N ILE A 66 88.36 13.03 -10.91
CA ILE A 66 87.58 14.24 -11.19
C ILE A 66 86.45 13.92 -12.17
N GLN A 67 86.75 13.19 -13.26
CA GLN A 67 85.75 12.76 -14.23
C GLN A 67 84.62 11.91 -13.60
N ALA A 68 84.99 10.93 -12.77
CA ALA A 68 84.02 10.10 -12.06
C ALA A 68 83.12 10.93 -11.12
N ILE A 69 83.69 11.88 -10.38
CA ILE A 69 82.94 12.78 -9.50
C ILE A 69 82.02 13.70 -10.33
N THR A 70 82.48 14.24 -11.46
CA THR A 70 81.64 15.08 -12.32
C THR A 70 80.44 14.32 -12.89
N GLU A 71 80.63 13.06 -13.31
CA GLU A 71 79.51 12.23 -13.76
C GLU A 71 78.50 11.93 -12.65
N GLU A 72 78.97 11.76 -11.41
CA GLU A 72 78.10 11.54 -10.25
C GLU A 72 77.30 12.79 -9.89
N ILE A 73 77.93 13.97 -9.93
CA ILE A 73 77.24 15.26 -9.77
C ILE A 73 76.14 15.42 -10.82
N GLU A 74 76.45 15.16 -12.10
CA GLU A 74 75.45 15.24 -13.17
C GLU A 74 74.28 14.26 -13.00
N LYS A 75 74.53 13.06 -12.44
CA LYS A 75 73.48 12.09 -12.12
C LYS A 75 72.61 12.58 -10.95
N LEU A 76 73.22 13.16 -9.92
CA LEU A 76 72.50 13.71 -8.78
C LEU A 76 71.68 14.94 -9.16
N ASP A 77 72.21 15.82 -10.01
CA ASP A 77 71.46 16.97 -10.51
C ASP A 77 70.25 16.56 -11.34
N ARG A 78 70.39 15.53 -12.19
CA ARG A 78 69.25 14.93 -12.91
C ARG A 78 68.18 14.40 -11.96
N LYS A 79 68.58 13.62 -10.93
CA LYS A 79 67.64 13.13 -9.91
C LYS A 79 66.98 14.26 -9.13
N ARG A 80 67.71 15.33 -8.84
CA ARG A 80 67.16 16.52 -8.14
C ARG A 80 66.08 17.18 -8.98
N LEU A 81 66.32 17.36 -10.28
CA LEU A 81 65.33 17.89 -11.22
C LEU A 81 64.07 17.03 -11.27
N GLU A 82 64.21 15.71 -11.42
CA GLU A 82 63.07 14.77 -11.42
C GLU A 82 62.24 14.84 -10.12
N LEU A 83 62.91 14.95 -8.96
CA LEU A 83 62.22 15.07 -7.66
C LEU A 83 61.50 16.42 -7.51
N VAL A 84 62.09 17.50 -8.01
CA VAL A 84 61.45 18.83 -8.01
C VAL A 84 60.21 18.82 -8.89
N ASP A 85 60.27 18.21 -10.08
CA ASP A 85 59.12 18.08 -10.98
C ASP A 85 58.01 17.24 -10.35
N ARG A 86 58.35 16.12 -9.70
CA ARG A 86 57.37 15.29 -8.95
C ARG A 86 56.74 16.04 -7.78
N LEU A 87 57.53 16.81 -7.03
CA LEU A 87 57.00 17.65 -5.95
C LEU A 87 56.03 18.71 -6.49
N GLY A 88 56.35 19.29 -7.65
CA GLY A 88 55.44 20.20 -8.36
C GLY A 88 54.12 19.54 -8.69
N ALA A 89 54.15 18.35 -9.31
CA ALA A 89 52.95 17.58 -9.64
C ALA A 89 52.11 17.24 -8.40
N TYR A 90 52.73 16.75 -7.32
CA TYR A 90 52.00 16.47 -6.07
C TYR A 90 51.38 17.72 -5.43
N GLN A 91 52.05 18.87 -5.52
CA GLN A 91 51.47 20.13 -5.03
C GLN A 91 50.25 20.56 -5.84
N GLU A 92 50.24 20.31 -7.15
CA GLU A 92 49.07 20.55 -7.99
C GLU A 92 47.92 19.60 -7.66
N GLU A 93 48.20 18.30 -7.53
CA GLU A 93 47.21 17.30 -7.12
C GLU A 93 46.57 17.64 -5.76
N ILE A 94 47.38 18.07 -4.78
CA ILE A 94 46.87 18.50 -3.46
C ILE A 94 45.95 19.72 -3.61
N LYS A 95 46.31 20.71 -4.45
CA LYS A 95 45.46 21.89 -4.68
C LYS A 95 44.15 21.52 -5.36
N GLU A 96 44.15 20.56 -6.29
CA GLU A 96 42.94 20.07 -6.94
C GLU A 96 42.05 19.29 -5.98
N ALA A 97 42.62 18.40 -5.17
CA ALA A 97 41.91 17.68 -4.12
C ALA A 97 41.27 18.65 -3.11
N GLN A 98 41.99 19.68 -2.67
CA GLN A 98 41.45 20.71 -1.78
C GLN A 98 40.26 21.47 -2.40
N LYS A 99 40.33 21.81 -3.70
CA LYS A 99 39.21 22.43 -4.41
C LYS A 99 38.01 21.49 -4.50
N SER A 100 38.22 20.19 -4.71
CA SER A 100 37.16 19.18 -4.76
C SER A 100 36.48 19.03 -3.40
N VAL A 101 37.26 18.91 -2.31
CA VAL A 101 36.72 18.84 -0.94
C VAL A 101 35.88 20.08 -0.61
N ALA A 102 36.38 21.28 -0.90
CA ALA A 102 35.64 22.52 -0.65
C ALA A 102 34.34 22.64 -1.47
N ARG A 103 34.26 22.00 -2.64
CA ARG A 103 33.01 21.89 -3.41
C ARG A 103 32.03 20.93 -2.75
N MET A 104 32.50 19.75 -2.37
CA MET A 104 31.66 18.75 -1.71
C MET A 104 31.13 19.23 -0.34
N GLU A 105 31.93 19.96 0.43
CA GLU A 105 31.47 20.57 1.70
C GLU A 105 30.33 21.56 1.48
N LYS A 106 30.39 22.37 0.42
CA LYS A 106 29.29 23.29 0.07
C LYS A 106 28.03 22.55 -0.33
N GLU A 107 28.16 21.53 -1.18
CA GLU A 107 27.04 20.69 -1.62
C GLU A 107 26.41 19.92 -0.44
N TYR A 108 27.24 19.44 0.49
CA TYR A 108 26.79 18.78 1.72
C TYR A 108 25.94 19.72 2.58
N ILE A 109 26.40 20.96 2.82
CA ILE A 109 25.66 21.95 3.61
C ILE A 109 24.31 22.29 2.95
N ILE A 110 24.29 22.50 1.62
CA ILE A 110 23.06 22.78 0.88
C ILE A 110 22.08 21.60 0.99
N SER A 111 22.58 20.37 0.83
CA SER A 111 21.76 19.15 0.93
C SER A 111 21.21 18.97 2.34
N GLN A 112 22.00 19.26 3.38
CA GLN A 112 21.57 19.18 4.77
C GLN A 112 20.43 20.18 5.05
N GLN A 113 20.55 21.42 4.55
CA GLN A 113 19.49 22.43 4.67
C GLN A 113 18.20 22.01 3.94
N ALA A 114 18.33 21.39 2.75
CA ALA A 114 17.18 20.87 2.02
C ALA A 114 16.48 19.74 2.78
N ILE A 115 17.24 18.81 3.39
CA ILE A 115 16.69 17.73 4.23
C ILE A 115 15.93 18.31 5.43
N GLU A 116 16.52 19.26 6.15
CA GLU A 116 15.88 19.91 7.30
C GLU A 116 14.59 20.66 6.91
N TYR A 117 14.56 21.28 5.73
CA TYR A 117 13.37 21.94 5.20
C TYR A 117 12.25 20.93 4.89
N GLU A 118 12.57 19.83 4.21
CA GLU A 118 11.59 18.78 3.91
C GLU A 118 11.10 18.06 5.17
N GLN A 119 11.96 17.84 6.17
CA GLN A 119 11.52 17.28 7.46
C GLN A 119 10.51 18.18 8.16
N LYS A 120 10.75 19.49 8.20
CA LYS A 120 9.78 20.46 8.75
C LYS A 120 8.48 20.50 7.94
N SER A 121 8.56 20.33 6.62
CA SER A 121 7.38 20.22 5.75
C SER A 121 6.54 18.99 6.10
N ILE A 122 7.18 17.83 6.28
CA ILE A 122 6.53 16.58 6.71
C ILE A 122 5.87 16.75 8.09
N GLU A 123 6.59 17.28 9.06
CA GLU A 123 6.07 17.54 10.41
C GLU A 123 4.86 18.49 10.40
N ALA A 124 4.86 19.49 9.50
CA ALA A 124 3.74 20.42 9.34
C ALA A 124 2.52 19.78 8.66
N LEU A 125 2.71 18.81 7.78
CA LEU A 125 1.63 18.10 7.07
C LEU A 125 1.00 16.99 7.92
N GLN A 126 1.75 16.36 8.82
CA GLN A 126 1.25 15.29 9.68
C GLN A 126 -0.05 15.63 10.44
N PRO A 127 -0.18 16.78 11.15
CA PRO A 127 -1.42 17.09 11.84
C PRO A 127 -2.60 17.29 10.88
N ARG A 128 -2.35 17.74 9.64
CA ARG A 128 -3.41 17.87 8.63
C ARG A 128 -3.88 16.50 8.15
N ILE A 129 -2.97 15.54 8.00
CA ILE A 129 -3.31 14.14 7.68
C ILE A 129 -4.15 13.54 8.81
N ASP A 130 -3.73 13.72 10.06
CA ASP A 130 -4.43 13.17 11.23
C ASP A 130 -5.87 13.73 11.32
N ILE A 131 -6.06 15.04 11.08
CA ILE A 131 -7.39 15.67 11.02
C ILE A 131 -8.23 15.04 9.91
N LEU A 132 -7.69 14.90 8.70
CA LEU A 132 -8.42 14.33 7.56
C LEU A 132 -8.77 12.85 7.78
N MET A 133 -7.91 12.07 8.44
CA MET A 133 -8.21 10.68 8.81
C MET A 133 -9.34 10.62 9.84
N ASN A 134 -9.33 11.50 10.84
CA ASN A 134 -10.42 11.58 11.82
C ASN A 134 -11.74 12.03 11.17
N GLU A 135 -11.71 13.03 10.28
CA GLU A 135 -12.89 13.46 9.51
C GLU A 135 -13.43 12.33 8.63
N LYS A 136 -12.54 11.59 7.93
CA LYS A 136 -12.92 10.43 7.13
C LYS A 136 -13.61 9.36 7.99
N ASN A 137 -13.04 9.02 9.14
CA ASN A 137 -13.60 8.00 10.03
C ASN A 137 -14.95 8.45 10.59
N ALA A 138 -15.06 9.71 11.05
CA ALA A 138 -16.33 10.26 11.53
C ALA A 138 -17.41 10.29 10.44
N LEU A 139 -17.05 10.62 9.20
CA LEU A 139 -17.97 10.58 8.07
C LEU A 139 -18.40 9.15 7.72
N ALA A 140 -17.49 8.18 7.79
CA ALA A 140 -17.80 6.77 7.55
C ALA A 140 -18.77 6.22 8.61
N GLU A 141 -18.52 6.52 9.90
CA GLU A 141 -19.42 6.17 11.00
C GLU A 141 -20.80 6.85 10.83
N HIS A 142 -20.81 8.14 10.47
CA HIS A 142 -22.06 8.85 10.24
C HIS A 142 -22.84 8.26 9.07
N PHE A 143 -22.18 7.98 7.95
CA PHE A 143 -22.78 7.35 6.77
C PHE A 143 -23.38 5.98 7.13
N SER A 144 -22.61 5.13 7.81
CA SER A 144 -23.07 3.83 8.30
C SER A 144 -24.32 3.97 9.17
N SER A 145 -24.32 4.90 10.13
CA SER A 145 -25.47 5.16 11.00
C SER A 145 -26.72 5.59 10.21
N VAL A 146 -26.56 6.47 9.22
CA VAL A 146 -27.66 6.98 8.39
C VAL A 146 -28.22 5.86 7.50
N CYS A 147 -27.35 5.05 6.90
CA CYS A 147 -27.75 3.89 6.11
C CYS A 147 -28.56 2.89 6.94
N LEU A 148 -28.06 2.49 8.11
CA LEU A 148 -28.76 1.57 9.00
C LEU A 148 -30.12 2.11 9.44
N LEU A 149 -30.19 3.38 9.85
CA LEU A 149 -31.47 4.01 10.23
C LEU A 149 -32.44 4.08 9.04
N SER A 150 -31.96 4.36 7.84
CA SER A 150 -32.80 4.41 6.63
C SER A 150 -33.36 3.03 6.28
N LEU A 151 -32.54 1.98 6.41
CA LEU A 151 -32.94 0.59 6.20
C LEU A 151 -33.98 0.16 7.24
N GLN A 152 -33.74 0.44 8.52
CA GLN A 152 -34.68 0.12 9.59
C GLN A 152 -36.04 0.81 9.36
N ARG A 153 -36.04 2.09 8.96
CA ARG A 153 -37.28 2.81 8.63
C ARG A 153 -38.01 2.21 7.42
N TYR A 154 -37.26 1.84 6.38
CA TYR A 154 -37.84 1.19 5.20
C TYR A 154 -38.47 -0.16 5.56
N LEU A 155 -37.74 -1.02 6.27
CA LEU A 155 -38.23 -2.32 6.71
C LEU A 155 -39.42 -2.19 7.66
N HIS A 156 -39.40 -1.21 8.57
CA HIS A 156 -40.54 -0.94 9.46
C HIS A 156 -41.79 -0.52 8.69
N ARG A 157 -41.63 0.32 7.66
CA ARG A 157 -42.74 0.69 6.77
C ARG A 157 -43.28 -0.53 6.03
N LEU A 158 -42.40 -1.36 5.47
CA LEU A 158 -42.81 -2.57 4.76
C LEU A 158 -43.52 -3.56 5.69
N ALA A 159 -43.06 -3.67 6.95
CA ALA A 159 -43.71 -4.47 7.99
C ALA A 159 -45.17 -4.02 8.20
N TYR A 160 -45.39 -2.72 8.34
CA TYR A 160 -46.71 -2.14 8.56
C TYR A 160 -47.63 -2.33 7.35
N GLU A 161 -47.10 -2.17 6.14
CA GLU A 161 -47.85 -2.43 4.90
C GLU A 161 -48.23 -3.92 4.79
N LEU A 162 -47.32 -4.84 5.15
CA LEU A 162 -47.58 -6.28 5.18
C LEU A 162 -48.61 -6.68 6.24
N GLU A 163 -48.51 -6.14 7.45
CA GLU A 163 -49.47 -6.39 8.54
C GLU A 163 -50.88 -5.94 8.13
N GLY A 164 -51.01 -4.73 7.57
CA GLY A 164 -52.28 -4.22 7.06
C GLY A 164 -52.86 -5.09 5.94
N PHE A 165 -52.01 -5.55 5.03
CA PHE A 165 -52.40 -6.41 3.92
C PHE A 165 -52.86 -7.79 4.40
N ILE A 166 -52.09 -8.44 5.28
CA ILE A 166 -52.42 -9.76 5.84
C ILE A 166 -53.70 -9.68 6.68
N LYS A 167 -53.88 -8.61 7.46
CA LYS A 167 -55.14 -8.37 8.17
C LYS A 167 -56.34 -8.34 7.22
N SER A 168 -56.21 -7.65 6.08
CA SER A 168 -57.27 -7.60 5.07
C SER A 168 -57.53 -8.98 4.45
N ASP A 169 -56.48 -9.77 4.20
CA ASP A 169 -56.61 -11.15 3.70
C ASP A 169 -57.33 -12.07 4.70
N ILE A 170 -57.02 -11.95 6.00
CA ILE A 170 -57.72 -12.69 7.06
C ILE A 170 -59.21 -12.30 7.09
N GLU A 171 -59.54 -11.01 6.98
CA GLU A 171 -60.93 -10.55 6.92
C GLU A 171 -61.66 -11.08 5.67
N ARG A 172 -60.98 -11.18 4.52
CA ARG A 172 -61.50 -11.79 3.28
C ARG A 172 -61.77 -13.27 3.44
N GLN A 173 -60.82 -14.01 4.00
CA GLN A 173 -60.97 -15.44 4.27
C GLN A 173 -62.16 -15.66 5.20
N ARG A 174 -62.26 -14.90 6.29
CA ARG A 174 -63.42 -14.94 7.21
C ARG A 174 -64.73 -14.63 6.48
N TYR A 175 -64.75 -13.61 5.60
CA TYR A 175 -65.92 -13.30 4.79
C TYR A 175 -66.30 -14.46 3.87
N ALA A 176 -65.33 -15.06 3.19
CA ALA A 176 -65.54 -16.18 2.27
C ALA A 176 -66.05 -17.43 3.00
N ASP A 177 -65.45 -17.77 4.14
CA ASP A 177 -65.83 -18.91 4.98
C ASP A 177 -67.26 -18.76 5.51
N ILE A 178 -67.57 -17.58 6.07
CA ILE A 178 -68.90 -17.29 6.62
C ILE A 178 -69.95 -17.20 5.50
N SER A 179 -69.63 -16.58 4.36
CA SER A 179 -70.54 -16.52 3.21
C SER A 179 -70.77 -17.89 2.56
N GLY A 180 -69.73 -18.74 2.52
CA GLY A 180 -69.83 -20.13 2.05
C GLY A 180 -70.70 -20.96 2.98
N SER A 181 -70.41 -20.93 4.28
CA SER A 181 -71.20 -21.58 5.33
C SER A 181 -72.66 -21.12 5.32
N PHE A 182 -72.90 -19.81 5.16
CA PHE A 182 -74.24 -19.25 5.02
C PHE A 182 -74.96 -19.78 3.77
N ARG A 183 -74.28 -19.80 2.62
CA ARG A 183 -74.85 -20.33 1.38
C ARG A 183 -75.25 -21.80 1.53
N ASP A 184 -74.45 -22.58 2.23
CA ASP A 184 -74.75 -23.99 2.48
C ASP A 184 -75.87 -24.14 3.50
N ALA A 185 -75.89 -23.33 4.57
CA ALA A 185 -76.97 -23.28 5.54
C ALA A 185 -78.34 -22.93 4.90
N CYS A 186 -78.37 -21.97 3.96
CA CYS A 186 -79.58 -21.65 3.21
C CYS A 186 -80.10 -22.80 2.32
N LYS A 187 -79.23 -23.72 1.88
CA LYS A 187 -79.68 -24.91 1.13
C LYS A 187 -80.30 -25.96 2.05
N THR A 188 -79.85 -26.01 3.30
CA THR A 188 -80.29 -27.02 4.28
C THR A 188 -81.43 -26.55 5.17
N ASP A 189 -81.57 -25.25 5.41
CA ASP A 189 -82.60 -24.65 6.26
C ASP A 189 -83.58 -23.77 5.46
N PRO A 190 -84.82 -24.25 5.23
CA PRO A 190 -85.86 -23.50 4.52
C PRO A 190 -86.28 -22.20 5.22
N GLN A 191 -86.16 -22.10 6.55
CA GLN A 191 -86.54 -20.91 7.31
C GLN A 191 -85.52 -19.80 7.07
N LEU A 192 -84.23 -20.13 7.13
CA LEU A 192 -83.14 -19.18 6.84
C LEU A 192 -83.21 -18.68 5.38
N ALA A 193 -83.52 -19.57 4.43
CA ALA A 193 -83.72 -19.20 3.03
C ALA A 193 -84.90 -18.24 2.83
N ALA A 194 -86.03 -18.47 3.52
CA ALA A 194 -87.20 -17.60 3.46
C ALA A 194 -86.92 -16.21 4.05
N LEU A 195 -86.22 -16.14 5.18
CA LEU A 195 -85.80 -14.88 5.80
C LEU A 195 -84.87 -14.08 4.87
N TRP A 196 -83.91 -14.74 4.22
CA TRP A 196 -83.03 -14.11 3.24
C TRP A 196 -83.79 -13.54 2.03
N GLN A 197 -84.73 -14.31 1.48
CA GLN A 197 -85.53 -13.87 0.35
C GLN A 197 -86.44 -12.69 0.71
N ALA A 198 -87.11 -12.75 1.88
CA ALA A 198 -87.91 -11.65 2.41
C ALA A 198 -87.09 -10.38 2.59
N ARG A 199 -85.85 -10.51 3.12
CA ARG A 199 -84.90 -9.40 3.26
C ARG A 199 -84.61 -8.73 1.91
N LEU A 200 -84.30 -9.50 0.87
CA LEU A 200 -84.03 -8.99 -0.47
C LEU A 200 -85.24 -8.27 -1.07
N ASP A 201 -86.45 -8.81 -0.88
CA ASP A 201 -87.68 -8.22 -1.41
C ASP A 201 -88.01 -6.88 -0.75
N TRP A 202 -87.83 -6.76 0.57
CA TRP A 202 -87.97 -5.48 1.27
C TRP A 202 -86.88 -4.46 0.89
N PHE A 203 -85.64 -4.88 0.67
CA PHE A 203 -84.58 -4.00 0.15
C PHE A 203 -84.91 -3.47 -1.25
N ARG A 204 -85.50 -4.30 -2.13
CA ARG A 204 -86.00 -3.85 -3.45
C ARG A 204 -87.10 -2.82 -3.32
N MET A 205 -88.06 -3.02 -2.40
CA MET A 205 -89.11 -2.05 -2.12
C MET A 205 -88.54 -0.72 -1.59
N LEU A 206 -87.53 -0.78 -0.72
CA LEU A 206 -86.85 0.41 -0.19
C LEU A 206 -86.15 1.23 -1.29
N LYS A 207 -85.51 0.56 -2.25
CA LYS A 207 -84.77 1.21 -3.34
C LYS A 207 -85.68 1.79 -4.43
N ASN A 208 -86.80 1.12 -4.73
CA ASN A 208 -87.63 1.43 -5.90
C ASN A 208 -88.89 2.26 -5.58
N SER A 209 -89.22 2.46 -4.31
CA SER A 209 -90.38 3.27 -3.92
C SER A 209 -89.98 4.73 -3.71
N ASP A 210 -90.75 5.68 -4.24
CA ASP A 210 -90.56 7.11 -3.96
C ASP A 210 -91.38 7.58 -2.74
N SER A 211 -92.28 6.74 -2.23
CA SER A 211 -93.15 7.08 -1.10
C SER A 211 -92.39 7.02 0.24
N PRO A 212 -92.35 8.11 1.02
CA PRO A 212 -91.71 8.12 2.34
C PRO A 212 -92.30 7.11 3.33
N ALA A 213 -93.62 6.90 3.29
CA ALA A 213 -94.32 5.94 4.16
C ALA A 213 -93.89 4.49 3.85
N VAL A 214 -93.75 4.15 2.57
CA VAL A 214 -93.28 2.82 2.13
C VAL A 214 -91.82 2.62 2.49
N LYS A 215 -90.97 3.65 2.34
CA LYS A 215 -89.58 3.58 2.81
C LYS A 215 -89.50 3.37 4.33
N GLN A 216 -90.36 4.02 5.10
CA GLN A 216 -90.37 3.85 6.55
C GLN A 216 -90.85 2.46 6.98
N ALA A 217 -91.90 1.93 6.34
CA ALA A 217 -92.37 0.57 6.59
C ALA A 217 -91.29 -0.47 6.22
N ALA A 218 -90.71 -0.36 5.02
CA ALA A 218 -89.64 -1.25 4.57
C ALA A 218 -88.42 -1.22 5.51
N ARG A 219 -88.03 -0.06 6.05
CA ARG A 219 -86.95 0.03 7.05
C ARG A 219 -87.27 -0.73 8.33
N ARG A 220 -88.51 -0.66 8.83
CA ARG A 220 -88.92 -1.37 10.06
C ARG A 220 -88.89 -2.89 9.85
N GLU A 221 -89.41 -3.36 8.73
CA GLU A 221 -89.44 -4.79 8.38
C GLU A 221 -88.03 -5.34 8.15
N ILE A 222 -87.15 -4.60 7.45
CA ILE A 222 -85.74 -4.99 7.29
C ILE A 222 -85.07 -5.14 8.66
N VAL A 223 -85.30 -4.22 9.61
CA VAL A 223 -84.72 -4.32 10.96
C VAL A 223 -85.25 -5.54 11.73
N GLN A 224 -86.54 -5.88 11.59
CA GLN A 224 -87.10 -7.07 12.23
C GLN A 224 -86.49 -8.36 11.63
N ILE A 225 -86.42 -8.44 10.30
CA ILE A 225 -85.82 -9.57 9.58
C ILE A 225 -84.34 -9.68 9.93
N ASP A 226 -83.59 -8.57 9.97
CA ASP A 226 -82.17 -8.57 10.35
C ASP A 226 -81.97 -9.10 11.78
N ASN A 227 -82.84 -8.75 12.73
CA ASN A 227 -82.78 -9.25 14.11
C ASN A 227 -83.11 -10.75 14.22
N GLU A 228 -84.06 -11.26 13.44
CA GLU A 228 -84.37 -12.69 13.40
C GLU A 228 -83.26 -13.47 12.69
N PHE A 229 -82.73 -12.91 11.60
CA PHE A 229 -81.65 -13.49 10.83
C PHE A 229 -80.35 -13.60 11.66
N GLU A 230 -80.01 -12.58 12.45
CA GLU A 230 -78.84 -12.61 13.34
C GLU A 230 -79.00 -13.63 14.49
N LYS A 231 -80.23 -13.94 14.91
CA LYS A 231 -80.48 -15.03 15.90
C LYS A 231 -80.30 -16.42 15.30
N HIS A 232 -80.70 -16.61 14.05
CA HIS A 232 -80.62 -17.89 13.36
C HIS A 232 -79.22 -18.16 12.75
N PHE A 233 -78.53 -17.12 12.30
CA PHE A 233 -77.17 -17.20 11.77
C PHE A 233 -76.38 -15.93 12.15
N PRO A 234 -75.69 -15.94 13.30
CA PRO A 234 -74.98 -14.76 13.79
C PRO A 234 -73.76 -14.41 12.93
N GLY A 235 -73.50 -13.11 12.77
CA GLY A 235 -72.29 -12.57 12.17
C GLY A 235 -72.31 -12.42 10.65
N VAL A 236 -73.35 -12.85 9.93
CA VAL A 236 -73.40 -12.69 8.45
C VAL A 236 -73.71 -11.25 8.05
N LEU A 237 -74.50 -10.53 8.83
CA LEU A 237 -74.95 -9.18 8.49
C LEU A 237 -73.90 -8.10 8.80
N SER A 238 -72.95 -8.40 9.69
CA SER A 238 -71.87 -7.50 10.11
C SER A 238 -70.66 -7.53 9.18
N LEU A 239 -70.57 -8.54 8.31
CA LEU A 239 -69.48 -8.71 7.37
C LEU A 239 -69.63 -7.78 6.16
N ARG A 240 -68.68 -6.88 6.01
CA ARG A 240 -68.57 -6.06 4.80
C ARG A 240 -67.87 -6.87 3.72
N LYS A 241 -68.42 -6.83 2.50
CA LYS A 241 -67.74 -7.39 1.34
C LYS A 241 -66.39 -6.65 1.19
N PRO A 242 -65.27 -7.36 1.20
CA PRO A 242 -63.98 -6.75 0.94
C PRO A 242 -63.93 -6.18 -0.49
N GLU A 243 -63.37 -4.98 -0.65
CA GLU A 243 -63.28 -4.30 -1.94
C GLU A 243 -61.96 -4.60 -2.68
N GLY A 244 -62.07 -4.88 -3.99
CA GLY A 244 -60.98 -4.91 -4.97
C GLY A 244 -60.11 -6.18 -5.02
N ASP A 245 -59.48 -6.42 -6.18
CA ASP A 245 -58.29 -7.26 -6.28
C ASP A 245 -57.16 -6.52 -5.59
N GLN A 246 -56.56 -7.16 -4.59
CA GLN A 246 -55.46 -6.58 -3.84
C GLN A 246 -54.23 -7.44 -4.06
N SER A 247 -53.34 -6.91 -4.89
CA SER A 247 -51.97 -7.40 -5.01
C SER A 247 -51.06 -6.45 -4.25
N LEU A 248 -50.20 -6.96 -3.37
CA LEU A 248 -49.11 -6.18 -2.81
C LEU A 248 -47.85 -6.43 -3.63
N ALA A 249 -47.16 -5.36 -4.01
CA ALA A 249 -45.81 -5.44 -4.56
C ALA A 249 -44.85 -4.81 -3.54
N GLY A 250 -43.84 -5.57 -3.12
CA GLY A 250 -42.81 -5.11 -2.20
C GLY A 250 -41.41 -5.44 -2.72
N GLU A 251 -40.40 -4.92 -2.04
CA GLU A 251 -39.00 -5.20 -2.37
C GLU A 251 -38.28 -5.66 -1.10
N LEU A 252 -37.46 -6.71 -1.20
CA LEU A 252 -36.58 -7.15 -0.12
C LEU A 252 -35.13 -7.05 -0.54
N SER A 253 -34.33 -6.54 0.37
CA SER A 253 -32.90 -6.35 0.18
C SER A 253 -32.13 -7.66 0.37
N VAL A 254 -31.19 -7.92 -0.53
CA VAL A 254 -30.34 -9.12 -0.52
C VAL A 254 -28.87 -8.73 -0.39
N VAL A 255 -28.17 -9.39 0.52
CA VAL A 255 -26.73 -9.26 0.77
C VAL A 255 -26.06 -10.59 0.46
N PHE A 256 -24.94 -10.54 -0.26
CA PHE A 256 -24.10 -11.70 -0.52
C PHE A 256 -22.94 -11.67 0.47
N ASP A 257 -22.73 -12.77 1.19
CA ASP A 257 -21.57 -12.94 2.04
C ASP A 257 -20.36 -13.47 1.24
N GLU A 258 -19.15 -13.22 1.72
CA GLU A 258 -17.89 -13.68 1.14
C GLU A 258 -17.81 -15.22 1.08
N THR A 259 -18.49 -15.91 1.99
CA THR A 259 -18.62 -17.37 1.99
C THR A 259 -19.59 -17.90 0.94
N GLY A 260 -20.22 -17.02 0.14
CA GLY A 260 -21.20 -17.37 -0.88
C GLY A 260 -22.61 -17.61 -0.35
N ARG A 261 -22.87 -17.29 0.92
CA ARG A 261 -24.23 -17.30 1.51
C ARG A 261 -25.01 -16.08 1.06
N VAL A 262 -26.33 -16.20 1.03
CA VAL A 262 -27.26 -15.11 0.73
C VAL A 262 -28.05 -14.77 1.98
N LEU A 263 -28.06 -13.49 2.33
CA LEU A 263 -28.82 -12.94 3.43
C LEU A 263 -29.96 -12.10 2.85
N ILE A 264 -31.19 -12.50 3.12
CA ILE A 264 -32.38 -11.73 2.74
C ILE A 264 -32.84 -10.97 3.98
N LEU A 265 -32.84 -9.63 3.92
CA LEU A 265 -33.31 -8.79 5.01
C LEU A 265 -34.84 -8.90 5.11
N LEU A 266 -35.32 -9.29 6.29
CA LEU A 266 -36.74 -9.48 6.56
C LEU A 266 -37.35 -8.19 7.13
N PRO A 267 -38.60 -7.85 6.76
CA PRO A 267 -39.26 -6.64 7.19
C PRO A 267 -39.91 -6.82 8.56
N PHE A 268 -39.18 -7.35 9.54
CA PHE A 268 -39.65 -7.55 10.90
C PHE A 268 -38.68 -6.93 11.88
N GLN A 269 -39.21 -6.38 12.97
CA GLN A 269 -38.39 -5.88 14.05
C GLN A 269 -37.90 -7.05 14.92
N PRO A 270 -36.70 -6.98 15.50
CA PRO A 270 -36.16 -8.02 16.40
C PRO A 270 -37.13 -8.43 17.52
N GLU A 271 -37.90 -7.47 18.06
CA GLU A 271 -38.86 -7.70 19.13
C GLU A 271 -39.99 -8.63 18.69
N VAL A 272 -40.48 -8.49 17.45
CA VAL A 272 -41.52 -9.37 16.90
C VAL A 272 -41.03 -10.81 16.83
N TRP A 273 -39.77 -11.01 16.46
CA TRP A 273 -39.16 -12.35 16.44
C TRP A 273 -39.01 -12.95 17.84
N GLN A 274 -38.56 -12.15 18.80
CA GLN A 274 -38.48 -12.57 20.20
C GLN A 274 -39.86 -12.95 20.78
N ASN A 275 -40.90 -12.19 20.43
CA ASN A 275 -42.28 -12.47 20.84
C ASN A 275 -42.80 -13.78 20.22
N ILE A 276 -42.49 -14.03 18.94
CA ILE A 276 -42.80 -15.30 18.27
C ILE A 276 -42.15 -16.47 19.00
N GLU A 277 -40.87 -16.36 19.36
CA GLU A 277 -40.15 -17.41 20.12
C GLU A 277 -40.76 -17.67 21.50
N GLN A 278 -41.38 -16.65 22.10
CA GLN A 278 -42.11 -16.75 23.37
C GLN A 278 -43.55 -17.25 23.22
N GLY A 279 -44.02 -17.46 21.99
CA GLY A 279 -45.38 -17.96 21.70
C GLY A 279 -46.47 -16.91 21.76
N GLU A 280 -46.13 -15.63 21.62
CA GLU A 280 -47.13 -14.56 21.50
C GLU A 280 -47.86 -14.62 20.15
N THR A 281 -49.15 -14.25 20.15
CA THR A 281 -50.03 -14.35 18.98
C THR A 281 -50.76 -13.03 18.71
N SER A 282 -50.09 -11.89 18.84
CA SER A 282 -50.68 -10.62 18.43
C SER A 282 -50.73 -10.54 16.90
N LEU A 283 -51.44 -9.54 16.35
CA LEU A 283 -51.59 -9.38 14.90
C LEU A 283 -50.24 -9.27 14.19
N SER A 284 -49.26 -8.61 14.81
CA SER A 284 -47.92 -8.43 14.27
C SER A 284 -47.18 -9.77 14.14
N GLU A 285 -47.16 -10.59 15.20
CA GLU A 285 -46.52 -11.91 15.22
C GLU A 285 -47.23 -12.89 14.28
N GLU A 286 -48.57 -12.91 14.26
CA GLU A 286 -49.34 -13.74 13.32
C GLU A 286 -49.08 -13.35 11.86
N SER A 287 -48.98 -12.05 11.58
CA SER A 287 -48.69 -11.54 10.23
C SER A 287 -47.28 -11.92 9.80
N ALA A 288 -46.29 -11.75 10.67
CA ALA A 288 -44.90 -12.13 10.41
C ALA A 288 -44.77 -13.64 10.15
N MET A 289 -45.40 -14.48 10.98
CA MET A 289 -45.40 -15.93 10.80
C MET A 289 -46.07 -16.37 9.50
N ARG A 290 -47.24 -15.80 9.17
CA ARG A 290 -47.94 -16.08 7.90
C ARG A 290 -47.09 -15.69 6.70
N PHE A 291 -46.52 -14.48 6.73
CA PHE A 291 -45.62 -14.02 5.69
C PHE A 291 -44.46 -14.99 5.50
N LEU A 292 -43.73 -15.31 6.59
CA LEU A 292 -42.55 -16.17 6.51
C LEU A 292 -42.88 -17.57 6.02
N TRP A 293 -44.00 -18.14 6.48
CA TRP A 293 -44.47 -19.45 6.02
C TRP A 293 -44.68 -19.47 4.51
N HIS A 294 -45.38 -18.47 3.97
CA HIS A 294 -45.63 -18.37 2.54
C HIS A 294 -44.38 -17.99 1.75
N PHE A 295 -43.49 -17.18 2.33
CA PHE A 295 -42.24 -16.73 1.72
C PHE A 295 -41.26 -17.90 1.56
N VAL A 296 -41.02 -18.66 2.63
CA VAL A 296 -40.15 -19.85 2.61
C VAL A 296 -40.73 -20.92 1.69
N ALA A 297 -42.05 -21.13 1.71
CA ALA A 297 -42.70 -22.06 0.78
C ALA A 297 -42.54 -21.65 -0.70
N ALA A 298 -42.62 -20.35 -1.00
CA ALA A 298 -42.47 -19.82 -2.36
C ALA A 298 -41.01 -19.78 -2.83
N LEU A 299 -40.05 -19.77 -1.91
CA LEU A 299 -38.62 -19.82 -2.21
C LEU A 299 -38.16 -21.19 -2.74
N ASP A 300 -38.94 -22.26 -2.53
CA ASP A 300 -38.61 -23.65 -2.92
C ASP A 300 -37.22 -24.10 -2.39
N VAL A 301 -36.85 -23.62 -1.21
CA VAL A 301 -35.59 -23.98 -0.53
C VAL A 301 -35.88 -24.99 0.58
N ASP A 302 -34.95 -25.94 0.77
CA ASP A 302 -35.01 -26.86 1.91
C ASP A 302 -34.96 -26.08 3.24
N VAL A 303 -36.02 -26.18 4.04
CA VAL A 303 -36.16 -25.51 5.33
C VAL A 303 -35.05 -25.91 6.30
N ALA A 304 -34.51 -27.14 6.18
CA ALA A 304 -33.38 -27.59 6.99
C ALA A 304 -32.06 -26.88 6.62
N ALA A 305 -32.02 -26.19 5.49
CA ALA A 305 -30.87 -25.44 4.99
C ALA A 305 -31.03 -23.91 5.17
N THR A 306 -32.07 -23.46 5.86
CA THR A 306 -32.33 -22.05 6.16
C THR A 306 -32.10 -21.74 7.64
N ASP A 307 -31.38 -20.66 7.92
CA ASP A 307 -31.17 -20.14 9.28
C ASP A 307 -31.67 -18.69 9.38
N PHE A 308 -31.95 -18.23 10.61
CA PHE A 308 -32.27 -16.84 10.88
C PHE A 308 -31.17 -16.22 11.74
N VAL A 309 -30.74 -15.01 11.38
CA VAL A 309 -29.71 -14.27 12.12
C VAL A 309 -30.18 -12.85 12.36
N ILE A 310 -29.92 -12.35 13.57
CA ILE A 310 -30.15 -10.95 13.93
C ILE A 310 -28.81 -10.25 14.00
N THR A 311 -28.60 -9.25 13.14
CA THR A 311 -27.36 -8.45 13.09
C THR A 311 -27.73 -6.98 13.06
N ARG A 312 -27.16 -6.19 13.99
CA ARG A 312 -27.43 -4.73 14.11
C ARG A 312 -28.93 -4.37 14.17
N GLY A 313 -29.70 -5.22 14.84
CA GLY A 313 -31.16 -5.04 14.97
C GLY A 313 -31.94 -5.29 13.68
N LEU A 314 -31.34 -5.98 12.70
CA LEU A 314 -32.00 -6.43 11.47
C LEU A 314 -32.08 -7.95 11.47
N ILE A 315 -33.24 -8.50 11.11
CA ILE A 315 -33.44 -9.94 10.97
C ILE A 315 -33.14 -10.32 9.52
N SER A 316 -32.33 -11.35 9.32
CA SER A 316 -31.99 -11.88 8.00
C SER A 316 -32.31 -13.37 7.92
N LEU A 317 -32.87 -13.79 6.79
CA LEU A 317 -32.93 -15.18 6.39
C LEU A 317 -31.63 -15.55 5.68
N VAL A 318 -30.93 -16.55 6.18
CA VAL A 318 -29.67 -17.05 5.63
C VAL A 318 -29.94 -18.24 4.73
N LEU A 319 -29.52 -18.14 3.47
CA LEU A 319 -29.57 -19.20 2.47
C LEU A 319 -28.14 -19.65 2.15
N ASN A 320 -27.89 -20.96 2.28
CA ASN A 320 -26.60 -21.54 1.97
C ASN A 320 -26.27 -21.51 0.46
N ALA A 321 -24.98 -21.46 0.12
CA ALA A 321 -24.46 -21.28 -1.25
C ALA A 321 -25.02 -22.25 -2.32
N GLY A 322 -25.50 -23.43 -1.90
CA GLY A 322 -26.16 -24.41 -2.78
C GLY A 322 -27.54 -23.98 -3.28
N ALA A 323 -28.30 -23.21 -2.48
CA ALA A 323 -29.64 -22.73 -2.80
C ALA A 323 -29.63 -21.46 -3.69
N VAL A 324 -28.50 -20.75 -3.75
CA VAL A 324 -28.36 -19.44 -4.39
C VAL A 324 -28.51 -19.48 -5.92
N LYS A 325 -28.19 -20.61 -6.56
CA LYS A 325 -28.22 -20.74 -8.04
C LYS A 325 -29.62 -20.66 -8.66
N GLN A 326 -30.68 -20.68 -7.86
CA GLN A 326 -32.07 -20.72 -8.30
C GLN A 326 -32.92 -19.58 -7.72
N LEU A 327 -32.32 -18.62 -7.00
CA LEU A 327 -33.07 -17.53 -6.42
C LEU A 327 -33.67 -16.66 -7.53
N ALA A 328 -34.99 -16.68 -7.67
CA ALA A 328 -35.68 -15.84 -8.63
C ALA A 328 -35.63 -14.38 -8.19
N ASP A 329 -35.42 -13.45 -9.13
CA ASP A 329 -35.46 -12.00 -8.86
C ASP A 329 -36.83 -11.54 -8.33
N LYS A 330 -37.87 -12.36 -8.52
CA LYS A 330 -39.23 -12.11 -8.03
C LYS A 330 -39.83 -13.36 -7.40
N ILE A 331 -40.39 -13.20 -6.20
CA ILE A 331 -41.10 -14.23 -5.46
C ILE A 331 -42.58 -13.89 -5.45
N ARG A 332 -43.44 -14.85 -5.81
CA ARG A 332 -44.89 -14.69 -5.76
C ARG A 332 -45.48 -15.61 -4.71
N MET A 333 -46.22 -15.03 -3.79
CA MET A 333 -46.90 -15.72 -2.70
C MET A 333 -48.41 -15.54 -2.88
N GLN A 334 -49.15 -16.63 -2.74
CA GLN A 334 -50.61 -16.61 -2.69
C GLN A 334 -51.06 -16.86 -1.25
N LEU A 335 -51.81 -15.91 -0.70
CA LEU A 335 -52.39 -16.05 0.62
C LEU A 335 -53.72 -16.81 0.57
N PRO A 336 -54.16 -17.45 1.67
CA PRO A 336 -55.37 -18.26 1.71
C PRO A 336 -56.66 -17.50 1.39
N GLY A 337 -56.73 -16.19 1.69
CA GLY A 337 -57.87 -15.33 1.35
C GLY A 337 -57.93 -14.94 -0.15
N GLY A 338 -57.00 -15.42 -0.97
CA GLY A 338 -56.93 -15.17 -2.41
C GLY A 338 -56.18 -13.89 -2.79
N SER A 339 -55.46 -13.28 -1.84
CA SER A 339 -54.61 -12.11 -2.10
C SER A 339 -53.20 -12.53 -2.53
N ASP A 340 -52.62 -11.80 -3.48
CA ASP A 340 -51.30 -12.10 -4.02
C ASP A 340 -50.26 -11.09 -3.50
N ILE A 341 -49.11 -11.58 -3.03
CA ILE A 341 -47.94 -10.75 -2.70
C ILE A 341 -46.82 -11.08 -3.69
N THR A 342 -46.30 -10.06 -4.36
CA THR A 342 -45.09 -10.17 -5.19
C THR A 342 -43.95 -9.42 -4.51
N ILE A 343 -42.82 -10.09 -4.32
CA ILE A 343 -41.61 -9.51 -3.74
C ILE A 343 -40.48 -9.55 -4.74
N ASP A 344 -39.94 -8.37 -5.04
CA ASP A 344 -38.74 -8.22 -5.84
C ASP A 344 -37.51 -8.29 -4.92
N LEU A 345 -36.55 -9.14 -5.27
CA LEU A 345 -35.30 -9.27 -4.54
C LEU A 345 -34.26 -8.31 -5.13
N ILE A 346 -33.84 -7.33 -4.34
CA ILE A 346 -32.92 -6.29 -4.78
C ILE A 346 -31.58 -6.44 -4.09
N ARG A 347 -30.52 -6.60 -4.87
CA ARG A 347 -29.15 -6.61 -4.34
C ARG A 347 -28.80 -5.24 -3.78
N MET A 348 -28.31 -5.23 -2.53
CA MET A 348 -27.85 -4.00 -1.90
C MET A 348 -26.60 -3.43 -2.56
N PRO A 349 -26.39 -2.10 -2.58
CA PRO A 349 -25.12 -1.50 -2.97
C PRO A 349 -23.95 -2.03 -2.12
N GLU A 350 -22.75 -2.12 -2.70
CA GLU A 350 -21.56 -2.69 -2.02
C GLU A 350 -21.20 -1.91 -0.76
N GLU A 351 -21.36 -0.59 -0.78
CA GLU A 351 -21.08 0.30 0.34
C GLU A 351 -21.96 -0.01 1.56
N ILE A 352 -23.19 -0.47 1.33
CA ILE A 352 -24.11 -0.87 2.41
C ILE A 352 -23.89 -2.33 2.81
N GLN A 353 -23.47 -3.18 1.87
CA GLN A 353 -23.06 -4.54 2.19
C GLN A 353 -21.84 -4.54 3.13
N GLU A 354 -20.84 -3.69 2.91
CA GLU A 354 -19.69 -3.53 3.81
C GLU A 354 -20.12 -3.16 5.23
N VAL A 355 -21.02 -2.18 5.35
CA VAL A 355 -21.61 -1.79 6.65
C VAL A 355 -22.29 -2.96 7.36
N LEU A 356 -22.88 -3.90 6.62
CA LEU A 356 -23.56 -5.07 7.21
C LEU A 356 -22.60 -6.26 7.46
N ARG A 357 -21.42 -6.28 6.82
CA ARG A 357 -20.43 -7.37 6.91
C ARG A 357 -19.44 -7.24 8.05
N ASP A 358 -19.07 -6.02 8.45
CA ASP A 358 -17.97 -5.68 9.39
C ASP A 358 -18.00 -6.36 10.80
N GLU A 359 -18.98 -7.20 11.12
CA GLU A 359 -19.09 -7.91 12.41
C GLU A 359 -19.44 -9.42 12.27
N THR A 360 -19.42 -9.98 11.06
CA THR A 360 -19.68 -11.42 10.84
C THR A 360 -18.44 -12.34 10.96
N THR A 361 -17.28 -11.77 11.30
CA THR A 361 -16.03 -12.50 11.65
C THR A 361 -15.84 -12.71 13.14
#